data_AF-A0A965T179-F1
#
_entry.id   AF-A0A965T179-F1
#
_cell.length_a   1.000
_cell.length_b   1.000
_cell.length_c   1.000
_cell.angle_alpha   90.00
_cell.angle_beta   90.00
_cell.angle_gamma   90.00
#
_symmetry.space_group_name_H-M   'P 1'
#
loop_
_entity.id
_entity.type
_entity.pdbx_description
1 polymer ?
#
loop_
_entity_poly.entity_id
_entity_poly.type
_entity_poly.pdbx_seq_one_letter_code
_entity_poly.pdbx_strand_id
1 'polypeptide(L)'
;MVYIIISNIGLAIMMIYIYFRYTHFRINSAKEIKELRAKSDSQSVELRNFDAKLLSSVKSYQDRVEALLIEIGKVRQEKEKEIELRSEIEKKFEILNQKNTDYEVVHNEITNAIMNIVNDTHETAKNLGKDLYEKITTNYKKESLENQKLMAKINQNVAEFVAKFNSSQLSSAQSYAPKKKDEVDFAELFLTTQSEVAKNAVIDAIDLIKNKGLSLGKEFFTSQSFDESKSKFLLSEIALVKNQTLYLLDFKATNHIFEYYANKSRDDKSADENFANKFKRYLVLLSNNKYYEIINSLLESLGLNYKSHKISIIVPSRSEIRLLKELQFFDKAQQLGIDVKNIDEIEKTL
;
A
#
# COMPACT_ATOMS: atom_id res chain seq x y z
N MET A 1 98.92 67.80 -57.69
CA MET A 1 98.82 66.37 -57.33
C MET A 1 98.10 66.13 -56.01
N VAL A 2 98.64 66.54 -54.85
CA VAL A 2 98.17 66.14 -53.50
C VAL A 2 96.64 66.13 -53.32
N TYR A 3 95.92 67.19 -53.69
CA TYR A 3 94.45 67.26 -53.58
C TYR A 3 93.69 66.14 -54.33
N ILE A 4 94.21 65.67 -55.47
CA ILE A 4 93.59 64.56 -56.24
C ILE A 4 93.73 63.24 -55.48
N ILE A 5 94.88 63.02 -54.83
CA ILE A 5 95.15 61.83 -54.02
C ILE A 5 94.20 61.80 -52.81
N ILE A 6 94.06 62.94 -52.10
CA ILE A 6 93.14 63.07 -50.97
C ILE A 6 91.68 62.86 -51.40
N SER A 7 91.26 63.43 -52.54
CA SER A 7 89.91 63.25 -53.10
C SER A 7 89.61 61.77 -53.40
N ASN A 8 90.55 61.07 -54.05
CA ASN A 8 90.39 59.65 -54.38
C ASN A 8 90.36 58.76 -53.12
N ILE A 9 91.13 59.09 -52.07
CA ILE A 9 91.06 58.39 -50.78
C ILE A 9 89.69 58.62 -50.11
N GLY A 10 89.17 59.85 -50.13
CA GLY A 10 87.83 60.16 -49.63
C GLY A 10 86.71 59.41 -50.36
N LEU A 11 86.78 59.33 -51.69
CA LEU A 11 85.87 58.54 -52.51
C LEU A 11 85.95 57.03 -52.21
N ALA A 12 87.15 56.49 -52.02
CA ALA A 12 87.34 55.08 -51.65
C ALA A 12 86.73 54.76 -50.28
N ILE A 13 86.92 55.63 -49.28
CA ILE A 13 86.32 55.48 -47.94
C ILE A 13 84.79 55.56 -48.01
N MET A 14 84.23 56.48 -48.80
CA MET A 14 82.78 56.57 -49.04
C MET A 14 82.23 55.32 -49.72
N MET A 15 82.90 54.79 -50.75
CA MET A 15 82.52 53.52 -51.40
C MET A 15 82.49 52.36 -50.40
N ILE A 16 83.52 52.24 -49.55
CA ILE A 16 83.60 51.19 -48.52
C ILE A 16 82.48 51.34 -47.48
N TYR A 17 82.19 52.56 -47.02
CA TYR A 17 81.10 52.83 -46.08
C TYR A 17 79.72 52.48 -46.67
N ILE A 18 79.46 52.89 -47.92
CA ILE A 18 78.22 52.56 -48.65
C ILE A 18 78.10 51.04 -48.84
N TYR A 19 79.19 50.35 -49.20
CA TYR A 19 79.22 48.89 -49.35
C TYR A 19 78.92 48.16 -48.04
N PHE A 20 79.52 48.57 -46.92
CA PHE A 20 79.22 47.98 -45.61
C PHE A 20 77.77 48.25 -45.17
N ARG A 21 77.27 49.48 -45.35
CA ARG A 21 75.88 49.83 -45.01
C ARG A 21 74.86 49.04 -45.84
N TYR A 22 75.11 48.90 -47.15
CA TYR A 22 74.28 48.08 -48.04
C TYR A 22 74.33 46.59 -47.65
N THR A 23 75.53 46.06 -47.38
CA THR A 23 75.72 44.65 -46.98
C THR A 23 75.02 44.34 -45.66
N HIS A 24 75.17 45.21 -44.65
CA HIS A 24 74.48 45.08 -43.37
C HIS A 24 72.95 45.14 -43.53
N PHE A 25 72.43 46.10 -44.30
CA PHE A 25 71.01 46.19 -44.61
C PHE A 25 70.50 44.92 -45.30
N ARG A 26 71.19 44.45 -46.35
CA ARG A 26 70.82 43.24 -47.10
C ARG A 26 70.79 42.00 -46.20
N ILE A 27 71.75 41.84 -45.30
CA ILE A 27 71.80 40.71 -44.35
C ILE A 27 70.67 40.83 -43.32
N ASN A 28 70.46 42.00 -42.72
CA ASN A 28 69.45 42.18 -41.69
C ASN A 28 68.03 42.02 -42.24
N SER A 29 67.71 42.65 -43.38
CA SER A 29 66.41 42.48 -44.03
C SER A 29 66.20 41.06 -44.56
N ALA A 30 67.24 40.34 -45.00
CA ALA A 30 67.10 38.91 -45.35
C ALA A 30 66.79 38.03 -44.13
N LYS A 31 67.37 38.35 -42.95
CA LYS A 31 67.05 37.68 -41.68
C LYS A 31 65.62 37.99 -41.25
N GLU A 32 65.23 39.26 -41.25
CA GLU A 32 63.88 39.74 -40.90
C GLU A 32 62.80 39.14 -41.82
N ILE A 33 63.02 39.12 -43.14
CA ILE A 33 62.11 38.45 -44.10
C ILE A 33 62.00 36.94 -43.82
N LYS A 34 63.09 36.27 -43.40
CA LYS A 34 63.05 34.85 -43.03
C LYS A 34 62.27 34.62 -41.72
N GLU A 35 62.43 35.49 -40.73
CA GLU A 35 61.71 35.44 -39.46
C GLU A 35 60.21 35.73 -39.64
N LEU A 36 59.86 36.74 -40.46
CA LEU A 36 58.48 37.06 -40.84
C LEU A 36 57.81 35.94 -41.63
N ARG A 37 58.53 35.28 -42.57
CA ARG A 37 58.02 34.10 -43.27
C ARG A 37 57.77 32.94 -42.31
N ALA A 38 58.75 32.58 -41.48
CA ALA A 38 58.59 31.50 -40.50
C ALA A 38 57.41 31.73 -39.54
N LYS A 39 57.17 33.00 -39.14
CA LYS A 39 56.00 33.39 -38.33
C LYS A 39 54.69 33.30 -39.13
N SER A 40 54.67 33.73 -40.38
CA SER A 40 53.48 33.58 -41.25
C SER A 40 53.14 32.11 -41.49
N ASP A 41 54.16 31.28 -41.71
CA ASP A 41 54.01 29.84 -41.93
C ASP A 41 53.48 29.17 -40.65
N SER A 42 54.03 29.48 -39.48
CA SER A 42 53.54 28.94 -38.20
C SER A 42 52.10 29.36 -37.90
N GLN A 43 51.75 30.64 -38.11
CA GLN A 43 50.37 31.12 -37.95
C GLN A 43 49.40 30.45 -38.93
N SER A 44 49.83 30.14 -40.17
CA SER A 44 49.00 29.40 -41.12
C SER A 44 48.73 27.95 -40.70
N VAL A 45 49.69 27.31 -40.02
CA VAL A 45 49.57 25.95 -39.48
C VAL A 45 48.71 25.95 -38.21
N GLU A 46 48.89 26.93 -37.32
CA GLU A 46 48.03 27.14 -36.14
C GLU A 46 46.57 27.35 -36.53
N LEU A 47 46.30 28.19 -37.54
CA LEU A 47 44.94 28.45 -38.02
C LEU A 47 44.29 27.18 -38.59
N ARG A 48 44.99 26.44 -39.47
CA ARG A 48 44.50 25.15 -40.00
C ARG A 48 44.24 24.11 -38.91
N ASN A 49 45.09 24.06 -37.88
CA ASN A 49 44.91 23.18 -36.73
C ASN A 49 43.72 23.61 -35.83
N PHE A 50 43.42 24.90 -35.76
CA PHE A 50 42.23 25.43 -35.10
C PHE A 50 40.96 25.09 -35.89
N ASP A 51 40.95 25.34 -37.21
CA ASP A 51 39.81 25.03 -38.09
C ASP A 51 39.48 23.53 -38.08
N ALA A 52 40.50 22.66 -38.15
CA ALA A 52 40.31 21.21 -38.05
C ALA A 52 39.71 20.78 -36.70
N LYS A 53 40.15 21.39 -35.59
CA LYS A 53 39.56 21.15 -34.26
C LYS A 53 38.11 21.64 -34.21
N LEU A 54 37.83 22.84 -34.72
CA LEU A 54 36.49 23.42 -34.76
C LEU A 54 35.53 22.55 -35.58
N LEU A 55 35.93 22.11 -36.77
CA LEU A 55 35.13 21.18 -37.59
C LEU A 55 34.86 19.86 -36.86
N SER A 56 35.86 19.30 -36.17
CA SER A 56 35.68 18.06 -35.40
C SER A 56 34.71 18.22 -34.22
N SER A 57 34.73 19.37 -33.53
CA SER A 57 33.81 19.64 -32.42
C SER A 57 32.41 19.94 -32.92
N VAL A 58 32.24 20.74 -33.98
CA VAL A 58 30.94 21.01 -34.62
C VAL A 58 30.29 19.71 -35.08
N LYS A 59 31.05 18.81 -35.73
CA LYS A 59 30.53 17.48 -36.09
C LYS A 59 30.10 16.68 -34.86
N SER A 60 30.93 16.60 -33.82
CA SER A 60 30.57 15.89 -32.58
C SER A 60 29.32 16.46 -31.89
N TYR A 61 29.08 17.78 -31.98
CA TYR A 61 27.83 18.38 -31.52
C TYR A 61 26.64 18.03 -32.41
N GLN A 62 26.81 18.01 -33.74
CA GLN A 62 25.78 17.60 -34.69
C GLN A 62 25.36 16.14 -34.48
N ASP A 63 26.33 15.22 -34.42
CA ASP A 63 26.11 13.79 -34.15
C ASP A 63 25.32 13.59 -32.82
N ARG A 64 25.63 14.41 -31.79
CA ARG A 64 24.93 14.40 -30.49
C ARG A 64 23.51 14.98 -30.55
N VAL A 65 23.27 16.03 -31.36
CA VAL A 65 21.93 16.59 -31.57
C VAL A 65 21.04 15.60 -32.31
N GLU A 66 21.58 14.89 -33.32
CA GLU A 66 20.85 13.86 -34.05
C GLU A 66 20.45 12.68 -33.14
N ALA A 67 21.38 12.22 -32.29
CA ALA A 67 21.08 11.20 -31.28
C ALA A 67 19.96 11.62 -30.31
N LEU A 68 19.98 12.87 -29.81
CA LEU A 68 18.94 13.40 -28.94
C LEU A 68 17.58 13.55 -29.64
N LEU A 69 17.55 13.89 -30.94
CA LEU A 69 16.31 13.94 -31.72
C LEU A 69 15.70 12.55 -31.90
N ILE A 70 16.52 11.51 -32.10
CA ILE A 70 16.06 10.11 -32.15
C ILE A 70 15.50 9.67 -30.79
N GLU A 71 16.13 10.04 -29.68
CA GLU A 71 15.67 9.75 -28.32
C GLU A 71 14.33 10.43 -28.01
N ILE A 72 14.20 11.73 -28.33
CA ILE A 72 12.92 12.47 -28.23
C ILE A 72 11.82 11.81 -29.07
N GLY A 73 12.17 11.28 -30.26
CA GLY A 73 11.23 10.52 -31.11
C GLY A 73 10.69 9.27 -30.43
N LYS A 74 11.56 8.48 -29.77
CA LYS A 74 11.14 7.28 -29.01
C LYS A 74 10.25 7.63 -27.82
N VAL A 75 10.65 8.61 -27.01
CA VAL A 75 9.89 9.06 -25.83
C VAL A 75 8.49 9.56 -26.21
N ARG A 76 8.33 10.18 -27.39
CA ARG A 76 6.99 10.54 -27.92
C ARG A 76 6.15 9.31 -28.23
N GLN A 77 6.68 8.33 -28.96
CA GLN A 77 5.96 7.09 -29.29
C GLN A 77 5.60 6.25 -28.06
N GLU A 78 6.45 6.25 -27.03
CA GLU A 78 6.18 5.60 -25.75
C GLU A 78 5.04 6.31 -25.00
N LYS A 79 5.04 7.65 -24.99
CA LYS A 79 3.98 8.46 -24.38
C LYS A 79 2.64 8.36 -25.12
N GLU A 80 2.64 8.26 -26.45
CA GLU A 80 1.44 8.03 -27.25
C GLU A 80 0.79 6.69 -26.88
N LYS A 81 1.59 5.61 -26.79
CA LYS A 81 1.12 4.30 -26.31
C LYS A 81 0.63 4.32 -24.85
N GLU A 82 1.27 5.12 -23.99
CA GLU A 82 0.81 5.32 -22.60
C GLU A 82 -0.60 5.94 -22.57
N ILE A 83 -0.86 6.93 -23.43
CA ILE A 83 -2.18 7.58 -23.55
C ILE A 83 -3.24 6.62 -24.10
N GLU A 84 -2.91 5.81 -25.11
CA GLU A 84 -3.80 4.76 -25.63
C GLU A 84 -4.17 3.74 -24.54
N LEU A 85 -3.17 3.22 -23.82
CA LEU A 85 -3.38 2.26 -22.72
C LEU A 85 -4.18 2.87 -21.56
N ARG A 86 -3.97 4.14 -21.22
CA ARG A 86 -4.80 4.87 -20.22
C ARG A 86 -6.25 4.95 -20.67
N SER A 87 -6.52 5.33 -21.93
CA SER A 87 -7.89 5.40 -22.46
C SER A 87 -8.58 4.03 -22.50
N GLU A 88 -7.85 2.93 -22.77
CA GLU A 88 -8.40 1.58 -22.62
C GLU A 88 -8.75 1.22 -21.17
N ILE A 89 -7.91 1.61 -20.21
CA ILE A 89 -8.13 1.35 -18.78
C ILE A 89 -9.33 2.15 -18.27
N GLU A 90 -9.46 3.42 -18.66
CA GLU A 90 -10.60 4.28 -18.33
C GLU A 90 -11.93 3.68 -18.81
N LYS A 91 -12.02 3.26 -20.07
CA LYS A 91 -13.21 2.57 -20.64
C LYS A 91 -13.54 1.27 -19.89
N LYS A 92 -12.52 0.49 -19.52
CA LYS A 92 -12.72 -0.75 -18.74
C LYS A 92 -13.17 -0.47 -17.31
N PHE A 93 -12.74 0.65 -16.71
CA PHE A 93 -13.16 1.11 -15.39
C PHE A 93 -14.58 1.66 -15.38
N GLU A 94 -14.98 2.40 -16.42
CA GLU A 94 -16.36 2.86 -16.63
C GLU A 94 -17.34 1.68 -16.72
N ILE A 95 -17.03 0.67 -17.53
CA ILE A 95 -17.81 -0.58 -17.63
C ILE A 95 -17.85 -1.35 -16.30
N LEU A 96 -16.77 -1.32 -15.51
CA LEU A 96 -16.72 -1.96 -14.20
C LEU A 96 -17.63 -1.23 -13.19
N ASN A 97 -17.58 0.09 -13.15
CA ASN A 97 -18.40 0.91 -12.27
C ASN A 97 -19.89 0.75 -12.59
N GLN A 98 -20.28 0.75 -13.87
CA GLN A 98 -21.67 0.51 -14.27
C GLN A 98 -22.18 -0.83 -13.73
N LYS A 99 -21.40 -1.91 -13.90
CA LYS A 99 -21.73 -3.23 -13.33
C LYS A 99 -21.79 -3.23 -11.81
N ASN A 100 -20.97 -2.43 -11.13
CA ASN A 100 -21.03 -2.32 -9.67
C ASN A 100 -22.34 -1.66 -9.22
N THR A 101 -22.78 -0.62 -9.91
CA THR A 101 -24.11 0.00 -9.70
C THR A 101 -25.23 -1.00 -9.96
N ASP A 102 -25.15 -1.80 -11.03
CA ASP A 102 -26.13 -2.86 -11.32
C ASP A 102 -26.19 -3.90 -10.18
N TYR A 103 -25.03 -4.31 -9.63
CA TYR A 103 -24.97 -5.21 -8.47
C TYR A 103 -25.51 -4.57 -7.19
N GLU A 104 -25.30 -3.28 -6.95
CA GLU A 104 -25.86 -2.57 -5.79
C GLU A 104 -27.39 -2.48 -5.88
N VAL A 105 -27.97 -2.25 -7.06
CA VAL A 105 -29.42 -2.29 -7.28
C VAL A 105 -29.97 -3.68 -6.94
N VAL A 106 -29.40 -4.74 -7.52
CA VAL A 106 -29.83 -6.13 -7.26
C VAL A 106 -29.65 -6.52 -5.78
N HIS A 107 -28.59 -6.06 -5.12
CA HIS A 107 -28.37 -6.30 -3.69
C HIS A 107 -29.44 -5.62 -2.80
N ASN A 108 -29.83 -4.39 -3.14
CA ASN A 108 -30.91 -3.67 -2.46
C ASN A 108 -32.27 -4.34 -2.70
N GLU A 109 -32.57 -4.80 -3.92
CA GLU A 109 -33.78 -5.57 -4.23
C GLU A 109 -33.89 -6.86 -3.41
N ILE A 110 -32.80 -7.65 -3.37
CA ILE A 110 -32.72 -8.87 -2.56
C ILE A 110 -32.87 -8.57 -1.07
N THR A 111 -32.25 -7.50 -0.58
CA THR A 111 -32.32 -7.09 0.83
C THR A 111 -33.75 -6.69 1.21
N ASN A 112 -34.44 -5.91 0.37
CA ASN A 112 -35.84 -5.54 0.57
C ASN A 112 -36.76 -6.78 0.54
N ALA A 113 -36.53 -7.72 -0.38
CA ALA A 113 -37.28 -8.98 -0.44
C ALA A 113 -37.08 -9.82 0.84
N ILE A 114 -35.86 -9.91 1.37
CA ILE A 114 -35.56 -10.60 2.63
C ILE A 114 -36.24 -9.90 3.81
N MET A 115 -36.19 -8.57 3.90
CA MET A 115 -36.89 -7.82 4.97
C MET A 115 -38.41 -8.07 4.95
N ASN A 116 -39.03 -8.06 3.77
CA ASN A 116 -40.46 -8.37 3.63
C ASN A 116 -40.78 -9.80 4.11
N ILE A 117 -40.01 -10.81 3.65
CA ILE A 117 -40.19 -12.21 4.08
C ILE A 117 -40.02 -12.35 5.60
N VAL A 118 -39.04 -11.67 6.20
CA VAL A 118 -38.82 -11.68 7.67
C VAL A 118 -40.00 -11.05 8.41
N ASN A 119 -40.53 -9.92 7.92
CA ASN A 119 -41.69 -9.24 8.51
C ASN A 119 -42.96 -10.11 8.41
N ASP A 120 -43.26 -10.65 7.22
CA ASP A 120 -44.40 -11.55 6.99
C ASP A 120 -44.32 -12.81 7.86
N THR A 121 -43.12 -13.38 8.00
CA THR A 121 -42.87 -14.54 8.86
C THR A 121 -43.03 -14.19 10.34
N HIS A 122 -42.57 -13.00 10.77
CA HIS A 122 -42.73 -12.53 12.14
C HIS A 122 -44.19 -12.26 12.50
N GLU A 123 -44.96 -11.61 11.62
CA GLU A 123 -46.39 -11.41 11.82
C GLU A 123 -47.15 -12.75 11.82
N THR A 124 -46.83 -13.65 10.89
CA THR A 124 -47.41 -15.01 10.85
C THR A 124 -47.16 -15.75 12.16
N ALA A 125 -45.92 -15.76 12.67
CA ALA A 125 -45.55 -16.40 13.93
C ALA A 125 -46.23 -15.75 15.15
N LYS A 126 -46.35 -14.42 15.17
CA LYS A 126 -47.05 -13.66 16.21
C LYS A 126 -48.55 -13.97 16.24
N ASN A 127 -49.18 -14.07 15.07
CA ASN A 127 -50.59 -14.42 14.94
C ASN A 127 -50.84 -15.89 15.33
N LEU A 128 -49.98 -16.83 14.91
CA LEU A 128 -50.00 -18.23 15.37
C LEU A 128 -49.82 -18.35 16.88
N GLY A 129 -48.87 -17.62 17.47
CA GLY A 129 -48.63 -17.60 18.92
C GLY A 129 -49.84 -17.07 19.71
N LYS A 130 -50.50 -16.02 19.21
CA LYS A 130 -51.73 -15.49 19.80
C LYS A 130 -52.89 -16.51 19.70
N ASP A 131 -53.11 -17.08 18.52
CA ASP A 131 -54.19 -18.04 18.28
C ASP A 131 -54.00 -19.34 19.09
N LEU A 132 -52.76 -19.81 19.23
CA LEU A 132 -52.40 -20.90 20.17
C LEU A 132 -52.66 -20.51 21.62
N TYR A 133 -52.28 -19.30 22.05
CA TYR A 133 -52.51 -18.83 23.42
C TYR A 133 -54.01 -18.70 23.74
N GLU A 134 -54.83 -18.20 22.81
CA GLU A 134 -56.28 -18.14 22.96
C GLU A 134 -56.92 -19.53 22.99
N LYS A 135 -56.46 -20.47 22.15
CA LYS A 135 -56.90 -21.87 22.17
C LYS A 135 -56.54 -22.58 23.47
N ILE A 136 -55.30 -22.43 23.95
CA ILE A 136 -54.84 -22.97 25.25
C ILE A 136 -55.67 -22.36 26.38
N THR A 137 -55.83 -21.04 26.43
CA THR A 137 -56.62 -20.35 27.47
C THR A 137 -58.09 -20.79 27.46
N THR A 138 -58.67 -21.03 26.28
CA THR A 138 -60.06 -21.46 26.13
C THR A 138 -60.24 -22.93 26.52
N ASN A 139 -59.29 -23.80 26.15
CA ASN A 139 -59.27 -25.20 26.60
C ASN A 139 -59.06 -25.30 28.11
N TYR A 140 -58.11 -24.56 28.69
CA TYR A 140 -57.88 -24.55 30.14
C TYR A 140 -59.10 -24.03 30.92
N LYS A 141 -59.86 -23.08 30.35
CA LYS A 141 -61.18 -22.67 30.89
C LYS A 141 -62.23 -23.78 30.76
N LYS A 142 -62.29 -24.52 29.65
CA LYS A 142 -63.19 -25.68 29.48
C LYS A 142 -62.84 -26.81 30.45
N GLU A 143 -61.58 -27.24 30.49
CA GLU A 143 -61.09 -28.26 31.43
C GLU A 143 -61.28 -27.83 32.88
N SER A 144 -61.05 -26.55 33.22
CA SER A 144 -61.37 -26.04 34.56
C SER A 144 -62.86 -26.07 34.85
N LEU A 145 -63.74 -25.80 33.88
CA LEU A 145 -65.20 -25.89 34.05
C LEU A 145 -65.69 -27.35 34.12
N GLU A 146 -65.11 -28.25 33.34
CA GLU A 146 -65.42 -29.68 33.38
C GLU A 146 -64.86 -30.33 34.65
N ASN A 147 -63.65 -29.99 35.07
CA ASN A 147 -63.12 -30.37 36.37
C ASN A 147 -63.88 -29.71 37.52
N GLN A 148 -64.46 -28.51 37.38
CA GLN A 148 -65.39 -27.95 38.38
C GLN A 148 -66.71 -28.72 38.41
N LYS A 149 -67.26 -29.18 37.28
CA LYS A 149 -68.45 -30.04 37.25
C LYS A 149 -68.15 -31.43 37.80
N LEU A 150 -66.99 -32.00 37.49
CA LEU A 150 -66.52 -33.27 37.99
C LEU A 150 -66.26 -33.18 39.49
N MET A 151 -65.57 -32.12 39.96
CA MET A 151 -65.38 -31.82 41.38
C MET A 151 -66.68 -31.44 42.09
N ALA A 152 -67.68 -30.86 41.42
CA ALA A 152 -69.01 -30.65 42.02
C ALA A 152 -69.74 -31.99 42.21
N LYS A 153 -69.65 -32.90 41.22
CA LYS A 153 -70.24 -34.25 41.30
C LYS A 153 -69.48 -35.16 42.28
N ILE A 154 -68.15 -35.05 42.32
CA ILE A 154 -67.30 -35.68 43.34
C ILE A 154 -67.62 -35.07 44.70
N ASN A 155 -67.70 -33.75 44.86
CA ASN A 155 -68.10 -33.10 46.11
C ASN A 155 -69.55 -33.38 46.50
N GLN A 156 -70.42 -33.80 45.58
CA GLN A 156 -71.77 -34.29 45.90
C GLN A 156 -71.70 -35.71 46.46
N ASN A 157 -71.05 -36.64 45.75
CA ASN A 157 -70.79 -38.00 46.24
C ASN A 157 -69.97 -38.02 47.54
N VAL A 158 -69.03 -37.09 47.69
CA VAL A 158 -68.17 -36.88 48.85
C VAL A 158 -68.91 -36.10 49.93
N ALA A 159 -69.86 -35.22 49.64
CA ALA A 159 -70.76 -34.68 50.66
C ALA A 159 -71.68 -35.78 51.21
N GLU A 160 -72.16 -36.72 50.39
CA GLU A 160 -72.88 -37.92 50.86
C GLU A 160 -71.96 -38.85 51.70
N PHE A 161 -70.65 -38.84 51.46
CA PHE A 161 -69.64 -39.61 52.19
C PHE A 161 -69.06 -38.89 53.43
N VAL A 162 -69.07 -37.55 53.45
CA VAL A 162 -68.50 -36.68 54.50
C VAL A 162 -69.59 -36.13 55.43
N ALA A 163 -70.86 -36.09 55.00
CA ALA A 163 -72.00 -36.10 55.93
C ALA A 163 -71.99 -37.37 56.81
N LYS A 164 -71.28 -38.44 56.39
CA LYS A 164 -70.95 -39.61 57.22
C LYS A 164 -69.59 -39.52 57.92
N PHE A 165 -68.73 -38.54 57.61
CA PHE A 165 -67.31 -38.54 58.01
C PHE A 165 -66.65 -37.13 58.04
N ASN A 166 -67.28 -36.15 58.69
CA ASN A 166 -66.85 -34.75 58.75
C ASN A 166 -65.36 -34.55 59.13
N SER A 167 -64.58 -33.86 58.29
CA SER A 167 -63.96 -32.53 58.57
C SER A 167 -62.67 -32.22 57.78
N SER A 168 -62.34 -30.92 57.71
CA SER A 168 -60.98 -30.35 57.62
C SER A 168 -60.23 -30.23 56.26
N GLN A 169 -60.32 -29.00 55.72
CA GLN A 169 -59.20 -28.15 55.26
C GLN A 169 -58.45 -28.35 53.90
N LEU A 170 -58.59 -27.29 53.08
CA LEU A 170 -57.63 -26.68 52.12
C LEU A 170 -56.23 -26.44 52.74
N SER A 171 -55.11 -26.14 52.04
CA SER A 171 -54.69 -26.06 50.62
C SER A 171 -53.15 -25.81 50.61
N SER A 172 -52.38 -25.43 49.58
CA SER A 172 -52.56 -24.91 48.20
C SER A 172 -51.30 -25.19 47.35
N ALA A 173 -51.07 -24.46 46.25
CA ALA A 173 -49.83 -24.46 45.47
C ALA A 173 -49.45 -23.05 44.97
N GLN A 174 -48.16 -22.83 44.69
CA GLN A 174 -47.63 -21.61 44.05
C GLN A 174 -46.60 -21.95 42.97
N SER A 175 -46.45 -21.06 41.98
CA SER A 175 -45.51 -21.18 40.85
C SER A 175 -44.55 -19.99 40.79
N TYR A 176 -43.46 -20.12 40.03
CA TYR A 176 -42.48 -19.06 39.78
C TYR A 176 -42.17 -18.97 38.28
N ALA A 177 -41.89 -17.75 37.80
CA ALA A 177 -41.45 -17.49 36.42
C ALA A 177 -40.41 -16.34 36.41
N PRO A 178 -39.26 -16.49 35.73
CA PRO A 178 -38.24 -15.43 35.61
C PRO A 178 -38.46 -14.54 34.37
N LYS A 179 -37.76 -13.38 34.34
CA LYS A 179 -37.85 -12.36 33.28
C LYS A 179 -36.69 -12.45 32.26
N LYS A 180 -36.88 -11.85 31.08
CA LYS A 180 -35.82 -11.53 30.11
C LYS A 180 -34.89 -10.40 30.62
N LYS A 181 -33.74 -10.26 29.94
CA LYS A 181 -33.02 -8.99 29.74
C LYS A 181 -32.61 -8.84 28.27
N ASP A 182 -33.14 -7.80 27.64
CA ASP A 182 -32.47 -6.69 26.95
C ASP A 182 -31.30 -6.94 25.97
N GLU A 183 -31.37 -6.23 24.84
CA GLU A 183 -30.42 -6.21 23.72
C GLU A 183 -29.36 -5.09 23.87
N VAL A 184 -28.37 -5.04 22.97
CA VAL A 184 -27.39 -3.94 22.85
C VAL A 184 -27.41 -3.40 21.41
N ASP A 185 -27.23 -2.08 21.29
CA ASP A 185 -27.53 -1.29 20.09
C ASP A 185 -26.49 -1.45 18.94
N PHE A 186 -26.94 -1.26 17.70
CA PHE A 186 -26.22 -1.63 16.47
C PHE A 186 -25.28 -0.51 15.94
N ALA A 187 -24.93 0.46 16.79
CA ALA A 187 -24.39 1.76 16.39
C ALA A 187 -22.86 1.83 16.21
N GLU A 188 -22.08 0.85 16.69
CA GLU A 188 -20.61 0.88 16.65
C GLU A 188 -20.00 0.35 15.32
N LEU A 189 -20.82 0.22 14.26
CA LEU A 189 -20.49 -0.41 12.97
C LEU A 189 -19.53 0.40 12.06
N PHE A 190 -18.62 1.21 12.61
CA PHE A 190 -17.74 2.13 11.86
C PHE A 190 -16.23 1.78 11.92
N LEU A 191 -15.90 0.51 12.18
CA LEU A 191 -14.54 -0.05 12.04
C LEU A 191 -14.40 -0.92 10.78
N THR A 192 -14.82 -0.42 9.62
CA THR A 192 -14.97 -1.18 8.36
C THR A 192 -13.87 -0.86 7.34
N THR A 193 -12.64 -1.36 7.49
CA THR A 193 -12.23 -2.58 6.74
C THR A 193 -11.06 -3.36 7.37
N GLN A 194 -10.54 -2.91 8.51
CA GLN A 194 -9.64 -3.71 9.35
C GLN A 194 -10.40 -4.18 10.57
N SER A 195 -10.31 -5.48 10.89
CA SER A 195 -10.81 -6.04 12.15
C SER A 195 -10.21 -5.31 13.35
N GLU A 196 -10.97 -5.20 14.43
CA GLU A 196 -10.53 -4.59 15.68
C GLU A 196 -9.25 -5.25 16.22
N VAL A 197 -9.15 -6.58 16.08
CA VAL A 197 -7.96 -7.39 16.37
C VAL A 197 -6.72 -6.88 15.61
N ALA A 198 -6.84 -6.56 14.32
CA ALA A 198 -5.74 -6.04 13.51
C ALA A 198 -5.34 -4.60 13.92
N LYS A 199 -6.31 -3.77 14.31
CA LYS A 199 -6.05 -2.40 14.81
C LYS A 199 -5.32 -2.43 16.14
N ASN A 200 -5.77 -3.26 17.08
CA ASN A 200 -5.14 -3.43 18.38
C ASN A 200 -3.72 -3.97 18.23
N ALA A 201 -3.50 -4.99 17.37
CA ALA A 201 -2.16 -5.50 17.06
C ALA A 201 -1.18 -4.42 16.53
N VAL A 202 -1.67 -3.47 15.73
CA VAL A 202 -0.87 -2.33 15.24
C VAL A 202 -0.58 -1.33 16.37
N ILE A 203 -1.54 -1.08 17.27
CA ILE A 203 -1.35 -0.21 18.44
C ILE A 203 -0.32 -0.81 19.40
N ASP A 204 -0.46 -2.10 19.75
CA ASP A 204 0.46 -2.84 20.61
C ASP A 204 1.90 -2.78 20.06
N ALA A 205 2.06 -2.98 18.74
CA ALA A 205 3.35 -2.87 18.07
C ALA A 205 3.92 -1.44 18.09
N ILE A 206 3.09 -0.42 17.84
CA ILE A 206 3.50 1.00 17.90
C ILE A 206 3.96 1.38 19.31
N ASP A 207 3.25 0.95 20.35
CA ASP A 207 3.60 1.28 21.74
C ASP A 207 4.81 0.49 22.21
N LEU A 208 4.97 -0.78 21.78
CA LEU A 208 6.21 -1.54 21.96
C LEU A 208 7.42 -0.89 21.27
N ILE A 209 7.23 -0.27 20.09
CA ILE A 209 8.26 0.53 19.40
C ILE A 209 8.60 1.81 20.19
N LYS A 210 7.60 2.59 20.63
CA LYS A 210 7.82 3.80 21.47
C LYS A 210 8.54 3.47 22.77
N ASN A 211 8.18 2.36 23.43
CA ASN A 211 8.77 1.90 24.68
C ASN A 211 10.26 1.50 24.55
N LYS A 212 10.77 1.30 23.33
CA LYS A 212 12.22 1.14 23.02
C LYS A 212 12.93 2.47 22.71
N GLY A 213 12.26 3.62 22.91
CA GLY A 213 12.83 4.96 22.73
C GLY A 213 12.84 5.47 21.28
N LEU A 214 12.12 4.82 20.37
CA LEU A 214 12.05 5.18 18.96
C LEU A 214 10.89 6.18 18.73
N SER A 215 11.08 7.17 17.86
CA SER A 215 10.13 8.27 17.62
C SER A 215 9.40 8.15 16.29
N LEU A 216 8.11 8.48 16.32
CA LEU A 216 7.28 8.58 15.12
C LEU A 216 7.77 9.75 14.24
N GLY A 217 7.86 9.52 12.93
CA GLY A 217 8.36 10.51 11.97
C GLY A 217 9.88 10.65 11.93
N LYS A 218 10.63 9.78 12.62
CA LYS A 218 12.11 9.76 12.62
C LYS A 218 12.67 8.36 12.42
N GLU A 219 12.53 7.49 13.42
CA GLU A 219 13.01 6.11 13.35
C GLU A 219 11.91 5.16 12.85
N PHE A 220 10.62 5.48 13.10
CA PHE A 220 9.50 4.73 12.55
C PHE A 220 8.37 5.63 12.02
N PHE A 221 7.60 5.07 11.09
CA PHE A 221 6.61 5.77 10.28
C PHE A 221 5.34 4.93 10.17
N THR A 222 4.20 5.60 10.22
CA THR A 222 2.86 5.04 9.99
C THR A 222 2.11 5.96 9.02
N SER A 223 0.90 5.62 8.61
CA SER A 223 0.07 6.52 7.77
C SER A 223 -0.14 7.90 8.40
N GLN A 224 -0.10 8.00 9.74
CA GLN A 224 -0.19 9.26 10.51
C GLN A 224 1.08 10.13 10.43
N SER A 225 2.20 9.61 9.90
CA SER A 225 3.44 10.37 9.68
C SER A 225 3.43 11.21 8.40
N PHE A 226 2.32 11.18 7.65
CA PHE A 226 2.19 11.75 6.31
C PHE A 226 0.86 12.49 6.16
N ASP A 227 0.78 13.38 5.17
CA ASP A 227 -0.48 13.98 4.74
C ASP A 227 -1.37 12.95 3.98
N GLU A 228 -2.63 13.29 3.75
CA GLU A 228 -3.61 12.38 3.12
C GLU A 228 -3.27 12.01 1.67
N SER A 229 -2.45 12.80 0.96
CA SER A 229 -1.99 12.45 -0.39
C SER A 229 -0.85 11.43 -0.34
N LYS A 230 0.07 11.56 0.62
CA LYS A 230 1.26 10.70 0.76
C LYS A 230 1.02 9.42 1.54
N SER A 231 0.16 9.44 2.55
CA SER A 231 -0.15 8.27 3.40
C SER A 231 -0.62 7.04 2.61
N LYS A 232 -1.26 7.26 1.45
CA LYS A 232 -1.72 6.24 0.50
C LYS A 232 -0.58 5.44 -0.17
N PHE A 233 0.65 5.93 -0.12
CA PHE A 233 1.84 5.22 -0.60
C PHE A 233 2.56 4.40 0.49
N LEU A 234 2.18 4.57 1.78
CA LEU A 234 2.68 3.70 2.84
C LEU A 234 1.86 2.40 2.87
N LEU A 235 2.21 1.45 1.99
CA LEU A 235 1.45 0.22 1.79
C LEU A 235 1.52 -0.75 2.98
N SER A 236 2.54 -0.63 3.86
CA SER A 236 2.70 -1.33 5.13
C SER A 236 2.12 -0.51 6.30
N GLU A 237 1.50 -1.14 7.30
CA GLU A 237 1.00 -0.42 8.49
C GLU A 237 2.11 0.31 9.27
N ILE A 238 3.32 -0.26 9.37
CA ILE A 238 4.48 0.37 10.02
C ILE A 238 5.74 0.17 9.18
N ALA A 239 6.51 1.25 8.99
CA ALA A 239 7.85 1.23 8.41
C ALA A 239 8.90 1.72 9.43
N LEU A 240 9.97 0.96 9.65
CA LEU A 240 10.93 1.16 10.75
C LEU A 240 12.39 1.11 10.25
N VAL A 241 13.17 2.16 10.50
CA VAL A 241 14.58 2.28 10.04
C VAL A 241 15.57 1.79 11.11
N LYS A 242 15.50 0.48 11.39
CA LYS A 242 16.38 -0.30 12.28
C LYS A 242 17.83 -0.52 11.76
N ASN A 243 18.87 0.08 12.34
CA ASN A 243 20.28 -0.29 12.10
C ASN A 243 20.70 -0.31 10.61
N GLN A 244 20.38 0.75 9.85
CA GLN A 244 20.58 0.83 8.38
C GLN A 244 19.77 -0.22 7.57
N THR A 245 18.75 -0.85 8.16
CA THR A 245 17.76 -1.71 7.48
C THR A 245 16.36 -1.10 7.64
N LEU A 246 15.59 -1.07 6.54
CA LEU A 246 14.16 -0.78 6.57
C LEU A 246 13.36 -2.05 6.87
N TYR A 247 12.60 -2.05 7.96
CA TYR A 247 11.65 -3.11 8.30
C TYR A 247 10.24 -2.63 7.95
N LEU A 248 9.60 -3.33 7.02
CA LEU A 248 8.20 -3.13 6.65
C LEU A 248 7.35 -4.16 7.38
N LEU A 249 6.54 -3.70 8.33
CA LEU A 249 5.69 -4.55 9.16
C LEU A 249 4.26 -4.44 8.62
N ASP A 250 3.74 -5.53 8.06
CA ASP A 250 2.40 -5.59 7.46
C ASP A 250 1.50 -6.50 8.29
N PHE A 251 0.33 -6.00 8.66
CA PHE A 251 -0.59 -6.64 9.62
C PHE A 251 -1.85 -7.20 8.94
N LYS A 252 -2.01 -7.03 7.62
CA LYS A 252 -3.25 -7.39 6.88
C LYS A 252 -3.55 -8.89 6.92
N ALA A 253 -2.53 -9.73 7.11
CA ALA A 253 -2.68 -11.15 7.43
C ALA A 253 -3.69 -11.42 8.55
N THR A 254 -3.73 -10.57 9.57
CA THR A 254 -4.65 -10.68 10.71
C THR A 254 -6.12 -10.65 10.26
N ASN A 255 -6.46 -9.81 9.27
CA ASN A 255 -7.82 -9.76 8.72
C ASN A 255 -8.16 -11.04 7.96
N HIS A 256 -7.25 -11.55 7.12
CA HIS A 256 -7.48 -12.81 6.39
C HIS A 256 -7.63 -14.01 7.33
N ILE A 257 -6.88 -14.03 8.43
CA ILE A 257 -6.96 -15.09 9.45
C ILE A 257 -8.25 -14.97 10.28
N PHE A 258 -8.71 -13.75 10.58
CA PHE A 258 -10.01 -13.53 11.23
C PHE A 258 -11.18 -13.93 10.31
N GLU A 259 -11.15 -13.52 9.04
CA GLU A 259 -12.09 -13.96 8.00
C GLU A 259 -12.11 -15.50 7.88
N TYR A 260 -10.95 -16.14 7.97
CA TYR A 260 -10.84 -17.61 7.90
C TYR A 260 -11.61 -18.26 9.06
N TYR A 261 -11.31 -17.92 10.32
CA TYR A 261 -12.01 -18.50 11.47
C TYR A 261 -13.51 -18.21 11.44
N ALA A 262 -13.93 -17.01 11.03
CA ALA A 262 -15.34 -16.66 10.88
C ALA A 262 -16.06 -17.55 9.85
N ASN A 263 -15.45 -17.80 8.69
CA ASN A 263 -16.03 -18.67 7.66
C ASN A 263 -15.94 -20.16 8.01
N LYS A 264 -14.87 -20.59 8.69
CA LYS A 264 -14.64 -21.98 9.11
C LYS A 264 -15.75 -22.50 10.04
N SER A 265 -16.34 -21.61 10.83
CA SER A 265 -17.52 -21.92 11.66
C SER A 265 -18.79 -22.29 10.86
N ARG A 266 -18.78 -22.14 9.52
CA ARG A 266 -19.91 -22.37 8.62
C ARG A 266 -19.63 -23.45 7.58
N ASP A 267 -18.44 -23.41 6.96
CA ASP A 267 -17.98 -24.39 5.96
C ASP A 267 -16.43 -24.42 5.95
N ASP A 268 -15.85 -25.51 6.45
CA ASP A 268 -14.39 -25.73 6.47
C ASP A 268 -13.75 -25.60 5.08
N LYS A 269 -14.36 -26.18 4.04
CA LYS A 269 -13.77 -26.25 2.70
C LYS A 269 -13.82 -24.89 2.01
N SER A 270 -14.96 -24.22 2.08
CA SER A 270 -15.09 -22.86 1.55
C SER A 270 -14.16 -21.89 2.27
N ALA A 271 -13.96 -22.05 3.59
CA ALA A 271 -12.99 -21.26 4.35
C ALA A 271 -11.55 -21.51 3.91
N ASP A 272 -11.11 -22.77 3.80
CA ASP A 272 -9.77 -23.15 3.33
C ASP A 272 -9.50 -22.62 1.91
N GLU A 273 -10.42 -22.80 0.97
CA GLU A 273 -10.26 -22.32 -0.41
C GLU A 273 -10.26 -20.79 -0.52
N ASN A 274 -11.15 -20.09 0.20
CA ASN A 274 -11.23 -18.64 0.19
C ASN A 274 -9.97 -18.01 0.82
N PHE A 275 -9.52 -18.53 1.97
CA PHE A 275 -8.28 -18.10 2.60
C PHE A 275 -7.08 -18.39 1.70
N ALA A 276 -6.97 -19.59 1.12
CA ALA A 276 -5.86 -19.91 0.22
C ALA A 276 -5.79 -18.99 -1.00
N ASN A 277 -6.94 -18.62 -1.57
CA ASN A 277 -7.02 -17.66 -2.68
C ASN A 277 -6.65 -16.23 -2.26
N LYS A 278 -7.15 -15.73 -1.14
CA LYS A 278 -6.82 -14.38 -0.61
C LYS A 278 -5.34 -14.30 -0.19
N PHE A 279 -4.89 -15.22 0.65
CA PHE A 279 -3.54 -15.20 1.21
C PHE A 279 -2.45 -15.41 0.15
N LYS A 280 -2.70 -16.23 -0.88
CA LYS A 280 -1.79 -16.35 -2.04
C LYS A 280 -1.65 -15.03 -2.80
N ARG A 281 -2.73 -14.27 -3.01
CA ARG A 281 -2.67 -12.93 -3.64
C ARG A 281 -1.92 -11.93 -2.76
N TYR A 282 -2.13 -11.98 -1.45
CA TYR A 282 -1.42 -11.16 -0.47
C TYR A 282 0.10 -11.43 -0.45
N LEU A 283 0.54 -12.69 -0.44
CA LEU A 283 1.96 -13.04 -0.57
C LEU A 283 2.56 -12.55 -1.90
N VAL A 284 1.83 -12.69 -3.01
CA VAL A 284 2.27 -12.17 -4.31
C VAL A 284 2.44 -10.64 -4.29
N LEU A 285 1.53 -9.91 -3.65
CA LEU A 285 1.63 -8.46 -3.45
C LEU A 285 2.88 -8.08 -2.66
N LEU A 286 3.12 -8.72 -1.50
CA LEU A 286 4.30 -8.44 -0.67
C LEU A 286 5.62 -8.81 -1.35
N SER A 287 5.65 -9.90 -2.13
CA SER A 287 6.85 -10.33 -2.87
C SER A 287 7.18 -9.50 -4.12
N ASN A 288 6.33 -8.54 -4.48
CA ASN A 288 6.52 -7.71 -5.65
C ASN A 288 7.39 -6.49 -5.31
N ASN A 289 8.54 -6.33 -5.99
CA ASN A 289 9.44 -5.19 -5.79
C ASN A 289 8.71 -3.84 -5.77
N LYS A 290 7.63 -3.66 -6.54
CA LYS A 290 6.84 -2.42 -6.56
C LYS A 290 6.23 -2.04 -5.21
N TYR A 291 5.91 -3.01 -4.35
CA TYR A 291 5.44 -2.75 -2.98
C TYR A 291 6.52 -2.02 -2.16
N TYR A 292 7.76 -2.50 -2.26
CA TYR A 292 8.92 -1.85 -1.65
C TYR A 292 9.26 -0.52 -2.34
N GLU A 293 9.33 -0.46 -3.68
CA GLU A 293 9.71 0.75 -4.45
C GLU A 293 8.81 1.96 -4.13
N ILE A 294 7.50 1.74 -3.97
CA ILE A 294 6.53 2.80 -3.63
C ILE A 294 6.80 3.35 -2.23
N ILE A 295 7.02 2.48 -1.24
CA ILE A 295 7.37 2.90 0.13
C ILE A 295 8.77 3.52 0.18
N ASN A 296 9.72 2.99 -0.59
CA ASN A 296 11.10 3.49 -0.68
C ASN A 296 11.12 4.93 -1.19
N SER A 297 10.43 5.22 -2.29
CA SER A 297 10.29 6.58 -2.85
C SER A 297 9.64 7.56 -1.85
N LEU A 298 8.62 7.11 -1.11
CA LEU A 298 8.01 7.90 -0.05
C LEU A 298 9.02 8.27 1.06
N LEU A 299 9.82 7.31 1.52
CA LEU A 299 10.80 7.49 2.61
C LEU A 299 12.07 8.25 2.15
N GLU A 300 12.51 8.06 0.91
CA GLU A 300 13.57 8.86 0.27
C GLU A 300 13.15 10.34 0.18
N SER A 301 11.86 10.63 -0.03
CA SER A 301 11.34 12.01 0.01
C SER A 301 11.45 12.69 1.38
N LEU A 302 11.78 11.94 2.44
CA LEU A 302 12.12 12.44 3.78
C LEU A 302 13.64 12.47 4.06
N GLY A 303 14.49 12.10 3.09
CA GLY A 303 15.94 12.04 3.24
C GLY A 303 16.48 10.82 4.01
N LEU A 304 15.64 9.80 4.22
CA LEU A 304 16.01 8.58 4.94
C LEU A 304 16.93 7.70 4.09
N ASN A 305 17.96 7.12 4.73
CA ASN A 305 18.97 6.31 4.06
C ASN A 305 19.16 4.96 4.79
N TYR A 306 19.07 3.86 4.05
CA TYR A 306 19.27 2.49 4.52
C TYR A 306 19.90 1.63 3.40
N LYS A 307 20.54 0.52 3.78
CA LYS A 307 21.30 -0.37 2.87
C LYS A 307 20.57 -1.64 2.46
N SER A 308 19.50 -1.98 3.18
CA SER A 308 18.75 -3.22 3.03
C SER A 308 17.31 -3.00 3.49
N HIS A 309 16.39 -3.84 3.02
CA HIS A 309 15.02 -3.89 3.52
C HIS A 309 14.65 -5.32 3.94
N LYS A 310 13.62 -5.45 4.76
CA LYS A 310 12.95 -6.71 5.12
C LYS A 310 11.45 -6.47 5.22
N ILE A 311 10.67 -7.39 4.67
CA ILE A 311 9.22 -7.42 4.83
C ILE A 311 8.88 -8.46 5.90
N SER A 312 8.07 -8.10 6.89
CA SER A 312 7.58 -8.97 7.96
C SER A 312 6.06 -8.93 8.00
N ILE A 313 5.44 -10.08 7.77
CA ILE A 313 4.04 -10.30 8.14
C ILE A 313 4.00 -10.42 9.67
N ILE A 314 3.21 -9.55 10.30
CA ILE A 314 2.90 -9.64 11.74
C ILE A 314 1.52 -10.26 11.91
N VAL A 315 1.44 -11.25 12.79
CA VAL A 315 0.19 -11.82 13.31
C VAL A 315 0.11 -11.61 14.82
N PRO A 316 -1.08 -11.65 15.46
CA PRO A 316 -1.21 -11.38 16.90
C PRO A 316 -0.33 -12.31 17.75
N SER A 317 -0.45 -13.63 17.57
CA SER A 317 0.19 -14.62 18.44
C SER A 317 0.74 -15.84 17.70
N ARG A 318 1.24 -16.81 18.47
CA ARG A 318 1.81 -18.06 17.94
C ARG A 318 0.77 -19.07 17.45
N SER A 319 -0.51 -18.96 17.78
CA SER A 319 -1.55 -19.80 17.16
C SER A 319 -1.73 -19.46 15.68
N GLU A 320 -1.60 -18.20 15.30
CA GLU A 320 -1.73 -17.76 13.92
C GLU A 320 -0.53 -18.20 13.08
N ILE A 321 0.68 -18.24 13.67
CA ILE A 321 1.86 -18.86 13.06
C ILE A 321 1.66 -20.37 12.86
N ARG A 322 0.99 -21.07 13.78
CA ARG A 322 0.67 -22.51 13.62
C ARG A 322 -0.32 -22.73 12.48
N LEU A 323 -1.40 -21.95 12.42
CA LEU A 323 -2.36 -21.99 11.31
C LEU A 323 -1.66 -21.76 9.95
N LEU A 324 -0.77 -20.77 9.86
CA LEU A 324 -0.01 -20.51 8.64
C LEU A 324 0.95 -21.66 8.27
N LYS A 325 1.39 -22.50 9.22
CA LYS A 325 2.17 -23.71 8.95
C LYS A 325 1.28 -24.88 8.53
N GLU A 326 0.16 -25.08 9.21
CA GLU A 326 -0.86 -26.10 8.88
C GLU A 326 -1.40 -25.91 7.45
N LEU A 327 -1.70 -24.67 7.07
CA LEU A 327 -2.12 -24.30 5.71
C LEU A 327 -0.94 -24.09 4.73
N GLN A 328 0.28 -24.44 5.13
CA GLN A 328 1.51 -24.38 4.31
C GLN A 328 1.82 -22.99 3.72
N PHE A 329 1.39 -21.90 4.34
CA PHE A 329 1.69 -20.52 3.88
C PHE A 329 2.93 -19.91 4.55
N PHE A 330 3.31 -20.37 5.74
CA PHE A 330 4.53 -19.94 6.44
C PHE A 330 5.78 -20.18 5.60
N ASP A 331 5.99 -21.42 5.13
CA ASP A 331 7.18 -21.78 4.35
C ASP A 331 7.18 -21.10 2.96
N LYS A 332 5.99 -20.87 2.38
CA LYS A 332 5.84 -20.11 1.13
C LYS A 332 6.22 -18.63 1.30
N ALA A 333 5.87 -18.01 2.43
CA ALA A 333 6.30 -16.65 2.75
C ALA A 333 7.83 -16.57 2.91
N GLN A 334 8.42 -17.51 3.65
CA GLN A 334 9.87 -17.61 3.84
C GLN A 334 10.63 -17.83 2.51
N GLN A 335 10.11 -18.66 1.60
CA GLN A 335 10.67 -18.85 0.25
C GLN A 335 10.62 -17.57 -0.62
N LEU A 336 9.68 -16.66 -0.34
CA LEU A 336 9.57 -15.34 -0.98
C LEU A 336 10.37 -14.24 -0.26
N GLY A 337 11.18 -14.58 0.74
CA GLY A 337 11.97 -13.62 1.53
C GLY A 337 11.16 -12.81 2.55
N ILE A 338 9.93 -13.24 2.85
CA ILE A 338 9.02 -12.56 3.78
C ILE A 338 9.12 -13.24 5.16
N ASP A 339 9.54 -12.47 6.17
CA ASP A 339 9.51 -12.88 7.57
C ASP A 339 8.05 -13.07 8.04
N VAL A 340 7.78 -14.06 8.88
CA VAL A 340 6.48 -14.22 9.56
C VAL A 340 6.74 -14.28 11.08
N LYS A 341 6.19 -13.32 11.81
CA LYS A 341 6.46 -13.07 13.24
C LYS A 341 5.16 -12.82 14.00
N ASN A 342 5.16 -13.05 15.31
CA ASN A 342 4.10 -12.53 16.18
C ASN A 342 4.54 -11.23 16.88
N ILE A 343 3.61 -10.49 17.50
CA ILE A 343 3.89 -9.15 18.07
C ILE A 343 5.11 -9.17 19.02
N ASP A 344 5.23 -10.16 19.91
CA ASP A 344 6.38 -10.32 20.82
C ASP A 344 7.74 -10.38 20.09
N GLU A 345 7.76 -10.83 18.83
CA GLU A 345 8.97 -11.01 18.02
C GLU A 345 9.35 -9.74 17.24
N ILE A 346 8.51 -8.71 17.28
CA ILE A 346 8.93 -7.34 16.95
C ILE A 346 10.00 -6.89 17.95
N GLU A 347 9.90 -7.25 19.24
CA GLU A 347 10.89 -6.85 20.26
C GLU A 347 12.31 -7.35 19.91
N LYS A 348 12.43 -8.52 19.28
CA LYS A 348 13.70 -9.10 18.78
C LYS A 348 14.26 -8.38 17.55
N THR A 349 13.45 -7.54 16.91
CA THR A 349 13.80 -6.66 15.79
C THR A 349 14.15 -5.23 16.28
N LEU A 350 13.82 -4.92 17.55
CA LEU A 350 14.12 -3.67 18.25
C LEU A 350 15.38 -3.76 19.13
#